data_AF-A0A416EKP1-F1
#
_entry.id   AF-A0A416EKP1-F1
#
_cell.length_a   1.000
_cell.length_b   1.000
_cell.length_c   1.000
_cell.angle_alpha   90.00
_cell.angle_beta   90.00
_cell.angle_gamma   90.00
#
_symmetry.space_group_name_H-M   'P 1'
#
loop_
_entity.id
_entity.type
_entity.pdbx_description
1 polymer ?
#
loop_
_entity_poly.entity_id
_entity_poly.type
_entity_poly.pdbx_seq_one_letter_code
_entity_poly.pdbx_strand_id
1 'polypeptide(L)'
;MMQKKIAAGLAVLLAAGTILGGCGESGAAGNDSVSDAAGNEAAALTEAKTTPYGRYPETITYTLAKMTGVNNSNLPEGETYEDNAYTRLIREIINVQNEDVYETTVIPITLAFLP
;
A
#
# COMPACT_ATOMS: atom_id res chain seq x y z
N MET A 1 -18.72 7.22 69.01
CA MET A 1 -17.75 6.11 68.87
C MET A 1 -16.75 6.54 67.80
N MET A 2 -15.63 7.22 68.11
CA MET A 2 -14.44 6.79 68.86
C MET A 2 -13.69 5.71 68.05
N GLN A 3 -12.47 5.83 67.49
CA GLN A 3 -11.43 6.86 67.37
C GLN A 3 -10.43 6.45 66.23
N LYS A 4 -9.59 7.41 65.77
CA LYS A 4 -8.10 7.31 65.62
C LYS A 4 -7.56 6.44 64.43
N LYS A 5 -6.67 6.90 63.52
CA LYS A 5 -5.39 7.61 63.72
C LYS A 5 -4.77 8.16 62.40
N ILE A 6 -4.35 9.44 62.44
CA ILE A 6 -3.12 10.11 61.89
C ILE A 6 -2.55 9.60 60.53
N ALA A 7 -2.53 10.39 59.44
CA ALA A 7 -1.86 11.67 59.17
C ALA A 7 -0.32 11.60 58.99
N ALA A 8 0.13 11.96 57.78
CA ALA A 8 1.36 12.69 57.41
C ALA A 8 1.66 12.35 55.92
N GLY A 9 1.83 13.25 54.95
CA GLY A 9 2.02 14.70 54.98
C GLY A 9 3.20 15.08 54.07
N LEU A 10 3.04 16.17 53.30
CA LEU A 10 4.09 17.02 52.68
C LEU A 10 4.93 16.42 51.52
N ALA A 11 5.28 17.11 50.44
CA ALA A 11 4.91 18.39 49.85
C ALA A 11 5.64 18.53 48.49
N VAL A 12 4.99 19.24 47.56
CA VAL A 12 5.48 20.33 46.68
C VAL A 12 6.90 20.24 46.08
N LEU A 13 7.02 20.35 44.75
CA LEU A 13 7.75 21.40 43.99
C LEU A 13 7.73 21.03 42.49
N LEU A 14 7.00 21.77 41.64
CA LEU A 14 7.46 22.91 40.82
C LEU A 14 8.72 22.62 39.95
N ALA A 15 8.55 22.58 38.63
CA ALA A 15 9.08 23.59 37.69
C ALA A 15 9.30 23.04 36.27
N ALA A 16 9.17 23.96 35.32
CA ALA A 16 9.22 23.81 33.87
C ALA A 16 10.59 23.42 33.29
N GLY A 17 10.57 22.95 32.04
CA GLY A 17 11.77 22.85 31.20
C GLY A 17 11.46 22.41 29.77
N THR A 18 11.03 23.35 28.93
CA THR A 18 11.10 23.24 27.47
C THR A 18 12.57 23.23 27.05
N ILE A 19 12.99 22.28 26.21
CA ILE A 19 14.24 22.40 25.46
C ILE A 19 13.92 22.27 23.97
N LEU A 20 13.88 23.43 23.32
CA LEU A 20 14.08 23.60 21.89
C LEU A 20 15.57 23.34 21.56
N GLY A 21 15.82 22.68 20.42
CA GLY A 21 16.97 22.90 19.54
C GLY A 21 18.38 22.60 20.05
N GLY A 22 18.99 21.53 19.52
CA GLY A 22 20.44 21.30 19.59
C GLY A 22 20.93 20.51 18.39
N CYS A 23 21.64 21.20 17.48
CA CYS A 23 22.41 20.68 16.36
C CYS A 23 23.88 20.54 16.83
N GLY A 24 24.55 19.40 16.57
CA GLY A 24 26.01 19.28 16.78
C GLY A 24 26.54 17.89 17.15
N GLU A 25 26.98 17.17 16.12
CA GLU A 25 28.09 16.19 16.00
C GLU A 25 28.47 15.20 17.14
N SER A 26 28.58 13.94 16.70
CA SER A 26 29.42 12.81 17.18
C SER A 26 29.02 12.01 18.43
N GLY A 27 28.61 10.76 18.18
CA GLY A 27 28.54 9.69 19.17
C GLY A 27 28.13 8.38 18.51
N ALA A 28 29.12 7.53 18.20
CA ALA A 28 28.96 6.25 17.54
C ALA A 28 27.98 5.31 18.26
N ALA A 29 27.05 4.71 17.52
CA ALA A 29 26.36 3.51 17.95
C ALA A 29 25.88 2.70 16.72
N GLY A 30 26.43 1.49 16.58
CA GLY A 30 25.79 0.33 15.97
C GLY A 30 25.26 0.46 14.55
N ASN A 31 26.10 0.14 13.57
CA ASN A 31 25.60 -0.46 12.33
C ASN A 31 25.10 -1.87 12.67
N ASP A 32 23.78 -2.03 12.78
CA ASP A 32 23.11 -3.33 12.63
C ASP A 32 21.95 -3.17 11.64
N SER A 33 22.29 -2.79 10.40
CA SER A 33 21.36 -2.49 9.29
C SER A 33 20.64 -3.71 8.70
N VAL A 34 20.22 -4.67 9.52
CA VAL A 34 19.45 -5.84 9.06
C VAL A 34 18.04 -5.89 9.67
N SER A 35 17.77 -5.10 10.71
CA SER A 35 16.45 -5.04 11.37
C SER A 35 15.51 -3.96 10.82
N ASP A 36 16.05 -2.92 10.17
CA ASP A 36 15.25 -1.81 9.63
C ASP A 36 14.52 -2.16 8.32
N ALA A 37 15.09 -3.03 7.49
CA ALA A 37 14.49 -3.38 6.20
C ALA A 37 13.17 -4.14 6.37
N ALA A 38 13.13 -5.19 7.19
CA ALA A 38 11.91 -5.97 7.41
C ALA A 38 10.79 -5.17 8.14
N GLY A 39 11.18 -4.27 9.04
CA GLY A 39 10.24 -3.35 9.71
C GLY A 39 9.62 -2.33 8.74
N ASN A 40 10.41 -1.83 7.80
CA ASN A 40 9.97 -0.89 6.78
C ASN A 40 8.99 -1.55 5.78
N GLU A 41 9.26 -2.80 5.37
CA GLU A 41 8.36 -3.56 4.48
C GLU A 41 6.99 -3.83 5.11
N ALA A 42 6.95 -4.17 6.40
CA ALA A 42 5.69 -4.41 7.12
C ALA A 42 4.85 -3.13 7.27
N ALA A 43 5.51 -1.99 7.48
CA ALA A 43 4.86 -0.68 7.52
C ALA A 43 4.30 -0.30 6.14
N ALA A 44 5.09 -0.45 5.07
CA ALA A 44 4.65 -0.19 3.69
C ALA A 44 3.46 -1.07 3.28
N LEU A 45 3.47 -2.36 3.66
CA LEU A 45 2.34 -3.25 3.41
C LEU A 45 1.08 -2.85 4.19
N THR A 46 1.24 -2.36 5.41
CA THR A 46 0.12 -1.87 6.24
C THR A 46 -0.49 -0.62 5.63
N GLU A 47 0.33 0.31 5.16
CA GLU A 47 -0.10 1.50 4.44
C GLU A 47 -0.84 1.14 3.14
N ALA A 48 -0.29 0.22 2.34
CA ALA A 48 -0.90 -0.29 1.12
C ALA A 48 -2.31 -0.86 1.34
N LYS A 49 -2.53 -1.57 2.45
CA LYS A 49 -3.82 -2.19 2.78
C LYS A 49 -4.85 -1.22 3.37
N THR A 50 -4.39 -0.12 3.96
CA THR A 50 -5.25 0.80 4.73
C THR A 50 -5.53 2.11 4.03
N THR A 51 -4.87 2.38 2.90
CA THR A 51 -5.05 3.60 2.11
C THR A 51 -5.44 3.26 0.66
N PRO A 52 -6.34 4.02 0.01
CA PRO A 52 -6.81 3.70 -1.34
C PRO A 52 -5.71 3.68 -2.42
N TYR A 53 -4.65 4.46 -2.24
CA TYR A 53 -3.53 4.58 -3.18
C TYR A 53 -2.19 4.15 -2.55
N GLY A 54 -2.24 3.39 -1.46
CA GLY A 54 -1.03 2.92 -0.82
C GLY A 54 -0.31 1.94 -1.74
N ARG A 55 0.95 2.24 -2.05
CA ARG A 55 1.73 1.47 -3.01
C ARG A 55 2.20 0.17 -2.40
N TYR A 56 1.95 -0.95 -3.08
CA TYR A 56 2.44 -2.23 -2.60
C TYR A 56 3.98 -2.29 -2.70
N PRO A 57 4.66 -2.80 -1.65
CA PRO A 57 6.12 -2.93 -1.68
C PRO A 57 6.58 -3.84 -2.82
N GLU A 58 5.88 -4.95 -3.01
CA GLU A 58 6.08 -5.89 -4.12
C GLU A 58 5.00 -5.72 -5.20
N THR A 59 5.35 -6.09 -6.44
CA THR A 59 4.38 -6.00 -7.55
C THR A 59 3.28 -7.05 -7.35
N ILE A 60 2.02 -6.61 -7.34
CA ILE A 60 0.88 -7.50 -7.27
C ILE A 60 0.33 -7.73 -8.67
N THR A 61 0.23 -9.01 -9.06
CA THR A 61 -0.37 -9.40 -10.35
C THR A 61 -1.81 -9.84 -10.18
N TYR A 62 -2.71 -9.32 -11.00
CA TYR A 62 -4.09 -9.80 -11.09
C TYR A 62 -4.41 -10.35 -12.47
N THR A 63 -5.17 -11.43 -12.52
CA THR A 63 -5.50 -12.10 -13.78
C THR A 63 -6.77 -11.54 -14.40
N LEU A 64 -6.78 -11.45 -15.72
CA LEU A 64 -7.89 -10.96 -16.52
C LEU A 64 -8.28 -11.99 -17.57
N ALA A 65 -9.56 -11.97 -17.95
CA ALA A 65 -10.06 -12.61 -19.15
C ALA A 65 -10.49 -11.52 -20.15
N LYS A 66 -10.04 -11.60 -21.41
CA LYS A 66 -10.46 -10.69 -22.47
C LYS A 66 -11.46 -11.34 -23.43
N MET A 67 -12.37 -10.51 -23.94
CA MET A 67 -13.28 -10.89 -25.01
C MET A 67 -12.65 -10.53 -26.36
N THR A 68 -12.38 -11.52 -27.19
CA THR A 68 -11.91 -11.32 -28.57
C THR A 68 -13.09 -11.24 -29.52
N GLY A 69 -13.01 -10.40 -30.56
CA GLY A 69 -14.08 -10.21 -31.54
C GLY A 69 -14.53 -8.75 -31.69
N VAL A 70 -15.76 -8.53 -32.20
CA VAL A 70 -16.29 -7.19 -32.52
C VAL A 70 -16.43 -6.26 -31.31
N ASN A 71 -16.34 -6.80 -30.08
CA ASN A 71 -16.43 -6.05 -28.82
C ASN A 71 -15.14 -6.24 -28.00
N ASN A 72 -14.00 -5.77 -28.52
CA ASN A 72 -12.68 -5.92 -27.89
C ASN A 72 -12.16 -4.56 -27.40
N SER A 73 -12.49 -4.14 -26.16
CA SER A 73 -12.12 -2.93 -25.38
C SER A 73 -11.93 -1.55 -26.04
N ASN A 74 -11.89 -1.44 -27.37
CA ASN A 74 -11.62 -0.25 -28.17
C ASN A 74 -10.36 0.50 -27.70
N LEU A 75 -9.28 -0.25 -27.44
CA LEU A 75 -7.99 0.34 -27.08
C LEU A 75 -7.41 1.14 -28.25
N PRO A 76 -6.65 2.23 -27.98
CA PRO A 76 -5.91 2.95 -29.01
C PRO A 76 -4.96 2.05 -29.79
N GLU A 77 -4.57 2.47 -31.00
CA GLU A 77 -3.58 1.73 -31.80
C GLU A 77 -2.27 1.55 -31.02
N GLY A 78 -1.76 0.31 -31.01
CA GLY A 78 -0.52 -0.06 -30.34
C GLY A 78 -0.65 -0.32 -28.84
N GLU A 79 -1.81 -0.12 -28.23
CA GLU A 79 -2.04 -0.48 -26.83
C GLU A 79 -2.60 -1.90 -26.67
N THR A 80 -2.24 -2.55 -25.57
CA THR A 80 -2.71 -3.90 -25.22
C THR A 80 -3.42 -3.89 -23.87
N TYR A 81 -4.09 -4.99 -23.52
CA TYR A 81 -4.71 -5.11 -22.20
C TYR A 81 -3.71 -5.03 -21.06
N GLU A 82 -2.46 -5.44 -21.27
CA GLU A 82 -1.39 -5.46 -20.27
C GLU A 82 -0.50 -4.22 -20.32
N ASP A 83 -0.49 -3.50 -21.45
CA ASP A 83 0.24 -2.27 -21.66
C ASP A 83 -0.61 -1.21 -22.37
N ASN A 84 -1.32 -0.44 -21.55
CA ASN A 84 -2.10 0.74 -21.92
C ASN A 84 -1.96 1.82 -20.84
N ALA A 85 -2.46 3.03 -21.13
CA ALA A 85 -2.41 4.17 -20.21
C ALA A 85 -2.89 3.85 -18.78
N TYR A 86 -3.93 3.03 -18.61
CA TYR A 86 -4.45 2.67 -17.28
C TYR A 86 -3.53 1.72 -16.53
N THR A 87 -3.03 0.67 -17.20
CA THR A 87 -2.13 -0.31 -16.57
C THR A 87 -0.80 0.31 -16.16
N ARG A 88 -0.28 1.26 -16.96
CA ARG A 88 0.92 2.04 -16.62
C ARG A 88 0.68 2.90 -15.39
N LEU A 89 -0.44 3.62 -15.36
CA LEU A 89 -0.83 4.44 -14.21
C LEU A 89 -0.93 3.60 -12.94
N ILE A 90 -1.67 2.48 -12.99
CA ILE A 90 -1.89 1.59 -11.85
C ILE A 90 -0.57 1.01 -11.33
N ARG A 91 0.33 0.59 -12.23
CA ARG A 91 1.66 0.11 -11.88
C ARG A 91 2.53 1.20 -11.26
N GLU A 92 2.44 2.43 -11.76
CA GLU A 92 3.17 3.57 -11.21
C GLU A 92 2.69 3.92 -9.79
N ILE A 93 1.37 4.10 -9.62
CA ILE A 93 0.80 4.60 -8.37
C ILE A 93 0.75 3.56 -7.26
N ILE A 94 0.37 2.31 -7.57
CA ILE A 94 0.12 1.28 -6.55
C ILE A 94 0.91 -0.01 -6.74
N ASN A 95 1.78 -0.11 -7.75
CA ASN A 95 2.58 -1.32 -8.03
C ASN A 95 1.75 -2.55 -8.36
N VAL A 96 0.66 -2.37 -9.10
CA VAL A 96 -0.21 -3.46 -9.54
C VAL A 96 -0.08 -3.63 -11.05
N GLN A 97 0.04 -4.88 -11.51
CA GLN A 97 0.10 -5.25 -12.92
C GLN A 97 -0.99 -6.27 -13.22
N ASN A 98 -1.59 -6.20 -14.40
CA ASN A 98 -2.49 -7.24 -14.87
C ASN A 98 -1.79 -8.23 -15.79
N GLU A 99 -2.31 -9.46 -15.81
CA GLU A 99 -1.88 -10.52 -16.71
C GLU A 99 -3.12 -11.10 -17.41
N ASP A 100 -3.08 -11.18 -18.73
CA ASP A 100 -4.13 -11.80 -19.53
C ASP A 100 -3.92 -13.32 -19.60
N VAL A 101 -4.82 -14.07 -18.98
CA VAL A 101 -4.71 -15.54 -18.86
C VAL A 101 -5.76 -16.28 -19.67
N TYR A 102 -6.75 -15.58 -20.24
CA TYR A 102 -7.86 -16.22 -20.94
C TYR A 102 -8.51 -15.33 -21.98
N GLU A 103 -8.70 -15.90 -23.18
CA GLU A 103 -9.36 -15.23 -24.30
C GLU A 103 -10.65 -15.96 -24.69
N THR A 104 -11.75 -15.23 -24.82
CA THR A 104 -13.02 -15.79 -25.32
C THR A 104 -13.54 -15.01 -26.52
N THR A 105 -13.81 -15.69 -27.62
CA THR A 105 -14.36 -15.04 -28.81
C THR A 105 -15.87 -14.88 -28.70
N VAL A 106 -16.39 -13.65 -28.74
CA VAL A 106 -17.82 -13.43 -28.88
C VAL A 106 -18.27 -13.68 -30.31
N ILE A 107 -18.87 -14.85 -30.54
CA ILE A 107 -19.51 -15.19 -31.81
C ILE A 107 -20.91 -14.57 -31.80
N PRO A 108 -21.29 -13.71 -32.76
CA PRO A 108 -22.65 -13.20 -32.84
C PRO A 108 -23.62 -14.35 -33.07
N ILE A 109 -24.74 -14.36 -32.31
CA ILE A 109 -25.77 -15.41 -32.31
C ILE A 109 -26.29 -15.70 -33.73
N THR A 110 -26.19 -14.76 -34.66
CA THR A 110 -26.55 -14.90 -36.07
C THR A 110 -25.78 -15.99 -36.81
N LEU A 111 -24.55 -16.36 -36.40
CA LEU A 111 -23.75 -17.38 -37.10
C LEU A 111 -24.05 -18.82 -36.64
N ALA A 112 -24.73 -19.00 -35.50
CA ALA A 112 -25.07 -20.32 -34.97
C ALA A 112 -26.33 -20.95 -35.61
N PHE A 113 -26.99 -20.26 -36.54
CA PHE A 113 -28.26 -20.67 -37.17
C PHE A 113 -28.20 -20.67 -38.72
N LEU A 114 -27.03 -20.83 -39.32
CA LEU A 114 -26.96 -21.13 -40.76
C LEU A 114 -27.07 -22.66 -40.96
N PRO A 115 -28.01 -23.15 -41.78
CA PRO A 115 -28.27 -24.58 -42.00
C PRO A 115 -27.12 -25.32 -42.68
#